data_AF-A0A1I2XDH4-F1
#
_entry.id   AF-A0A1I2XDH4-F1
#
_cell.length_a   1.000
_cell.length_b   1.000
_cell.length_c   1.000
_cell.angle_alpha   90.00
_cell.angle_beta   90.00
_cell.angle_gamma   90.00
#
_symmetry.space_group_name_H-M   'P 1'
#
loop_
_entity.id
_entity.type
_entity.pdbx_description
1 polymer ?
#
loop_
_entity_poly.entity_id
_entity_poly.type
_entity_poly.pdbx_seq_one_letter_code
_entity_poly.pdbx_strand_id
1 'polypeptide(L)'
;MPALVRHTRPHEFAPAREGWDRNRIRTVLYWATTLVILVELASGSVWNLVPIDWITAQLDHLGYPSYFAGILGVWQVAAAAAIIAPRFALTKEWAYAGCCFLWSGAVWSHLIAGDSPSLWGVPLVFGVCAVASWVLRPTDRRLPVTLLHRHRGSVGDERAQGSRSRAFGAGHRAWAVAAGLLVAAYAFSLLTLPVIEPVMHERAVELGWLDP
;
A
#
# COMPACT_ATOMS: atom_id res chain seq x y z
N MET A 1 17.51 73.22 9.91
CA MET A 1 16.78 72.22 9.10
C MET A 1 17.74 71.12 8.68
N PRO A 2 17.65 69.88 9.20
CA PRO A 2 18.38 68.75 8.66
C PRO A 2 17.48 67.84 7.80
N ALA A 3 18.06 67.35 6.72
CA ALA A 3 17.43 66.55 5.67
C ALA A 3 17.12 65.11 6.11
N LEU A 4 15.96 64.61 5.69
CA LEU A 4 15.48 63.24 5.86
C LEU A 4 16.20 62.31 4.87
N VAL A 5 17.10 61.47 5.37
CA VAL A 5 17.67 60.34 4.62
C VAL A 5 16.63 59.21 4.57
N ARG A 6 16.06 58.94 3.39
CA ARG A 6 15.23 57.75 3.15
C ARG A 6 16.14 56.55 2.92
N HIS A 7 16.23 55.66 3.90
CA HIS A 7 16.72 54.30 3.68
C HIS A 7 15.70 53.51 2.86
N THR A 8 16.04 53.20 1.60
CA THR A 8 15.36 52.17 0.81
C THR A 8 15.77 50.80 1.35
N ARG A 9 14.80 50.02 1.85
CA ARG A 9 15.05 48.61 2.19
C ARG A 9 15.18 47.80 0.89
N PRO A 10 16.20 46.94 0.73
CA PRO A 10 16.26 46.02 -0.38
C PRO A 10 15.15 44.96 -0.26
N HIS A 11 14.60 44.58 -1.41
CA HIS A 11 13.53 43.60 -1.55
C HIS A 11 14.02 42.22 -1.09
N GLU A 12 13.48 41.72 0.03
CA GLU A 12 13.65 40.32 0.43
C GLU A 12 12.99 39.40 -0.60
N PHE A 13 13.79 38.58 -1.28
CA PHE A 13 13.30 37.43 -2.04
C PHE A 13 12.68 36.45 -1.04
N ALA A 14 11.36 36.30 -1.06
CA ALA A 14 10.64 35.35 -0.22
C ALA A 14 10.65 33.93 -0.84
N PRO A 15 11.31 32.92 -0.25
CA PRO A 15 11.13 31.53 -0.67
C PRO A 15 9.89 30.93 0.03
N ALA A 16 8.70 31.35 -0.39
CA ALA A 16 7.44 30.95 0.27
C ALA A 16 6.64 29.88 -0.48
N ARG A 17 7.13 29.34 -1.62
CA ARG A 17 6.39 28.37 -2.44
C ARG A 17 6.83 26.92 -2.29
N GLU A 18 8.01 26.66 -1.74
CA GLU A 18 8.64 25.33 -1.79
C GLU A 18 8.03 24.29 -0.83
N GLY A 19 7.39 24.74 0.26
CA GLY A 19 6.86 23.86 1.30
C GLY A 19 5.46 23.29 1.01
N TRP A 20 4.64 24.01 0.25
CA TRP A 20 3.23 23.62 0.00
C TRP A 20 3.14 22.45 -0.99
N ASP A 21 3.89 22.52 -2.09
CA ASP A 21 3.82 21.51 -3.16
C ASP A 21 4.35 20.15 -2.70
N ARG A 22 5.41 20.12 -1.89
CA ARG A 22 6.06 18.89 -1.44
C ARG A 22 5.15 17.97 -0.63
N ASN A 23 4.36 18.52 0.30
CA ASN A 23 3.45 17.71 1.13
C ASN A 23 2.27 17.16 0.32
N ARG A 24 1.76 17.93 -0.65
CA ARG A 24 0.71 17.46 -1.57
C ARG A 24 1.22 16.36 -2.49
N ILE A 25 2.38 16.56 -3.11
CA ILE A 25 3.03 15.56 -3.97
C ILE A 25 3.26 14.26 -3.20
N ARG A 26 3.82 14.33 -1.98
CA ARG A 26 4.01 13.15 -1.12
C ARG A 26 2.71 12.41 -0.85
N THR A 27 1.63 13.15 -0.59
CA THR A 27 0.30 12.56 -0.34
C THR A 27 -0.26 11.90 -1.59
N VAL A 28 -0.13 12.52 -2.76
CA VAL A 28 -0.57 11.95 -4.05
C VAL A 28 0.22 10.68 -4.36
N LEU A 29 1.56 10.74 -4.27
CA LEU A 29 2.42 9.57 -4.51
C LEU A 29 2.15 8.44 -3.51
N TYR A 30 1.92 8.78 -2.24
CA TYR A 30 1.49 7.81 -1.23
C TYR A 30 0.20 7.11 -1.64
N TRP A 31 -0.84 7.85 -2.00
CA TRP A 31 -2.11 7.23 -2.36
C TRP A 31 -2.05 6.48 -3.69
N ALA A 32 -1.31 6.99 -4.68
CA ALA A 32 -1.08 6.29 -5.94
C ALA A 32 -0.41 4.92 -5.71
N THR A 33 0.72 4.90 -5.00
CA THR A 33 1.42 3.65 -4.67
C THR A 33 0.59 2.74 -3.76
N THR A 34 -0.16 3.30 -2.81
CA THR A 34 -1.06 2.53 -1.93
C THR A 34 -2.21 1.89 -2.69
N LEU A 35 -2.79 2.57 -3.68
CA LEU A 35 -3.87 2.01 -4.50
C LEU A 35 -3.36 0.89 -5.41
N VAL A 36 -2.18 1.04 -6.00
CA VAL A 36 -1.55 -0.02 -6.80
C VAL A 36 -1.35 -1.29 -5.97
N ILE A 37 -0.72 -1.18 -4.79
CA ILE A 37 -0.52 -2.34 -3.91
C ILE A 37 -1.84 -2.90 -3.37
N LEU A 38 -2.85 -2.06 -3.13
CA LEU A 38 -4.15 -2.52 -2.64
C LEU A 38 -4.88 -3.35 -3.69
N VAL A 39 -4.88 -2.89 -4.94
CA VAL A 39 -5.47 -3.63 -6.07
C VAL A 39 -4.71 -4.94 -6.26
N GLU A 40 -3.39 -4.93 -6.21
CA GLU A 40 -2.60 -6.15 -6.37
C GLU A 40 -2.85 -7.15 -5.24
N LEU A 41 -2.88 -6.71 -3.98
CA LEU A 41 -3.17 -7.60 -2.85
C LEU A 41 -4.58 -8.19 -2.94
N ALA A 42 -5.56 -7.38 -3.38
CA ALA A 42 -6.92 -7.87 -3.60
C ALA A 42 -6.94 -8.90 -4.75
N SER A 43 -6.37 -8.57 -5.91
CA SER A 43 -6.32 -9.46 -7.07
C SER A 43 -5.57 -10.76 -6.80
N GLY A 44 -4.36 -10.67 -6.24
CA GLY A 44 -3.57 -11.82 -5.87
C GLY A 44 -4.29 -12.69 -4.84
N SER A 45 -5.01 -12.10 -3.88
CA SER A 45 -5.79 -12.89 -2.92
C SER A 45 -6.94 -13.66 -3.57
N VAL A 46 -7.66 -13.03 -4.50
CA VAL A 46 -8.73 -13.70 -5.26
C VAL A 46 -8.13 -14.84 -6.09
N TRP A 47 -7.07 -14.56 -6.84
CA TRP A 47 -6.47 -15.55 -7.74
C TRP A 47 -5.85 -16.73 -7.00
N ASN A 48 -5.31 -16.51 -5.81
CA ASN A 48 -4.75 -17.57 -4.97
C ASN A 48 -5.81 -18.41 -4.24
N LEU A 49 -7.02 -17.88 -4.04
CA LEU A 49 -8.12 -18.57 -3.34
C LEU A 49 -9.13 -19.21 -4.30
N VAL A 50 -9.22 -18.70 -5.52
CA VAL A 50 -10.00 -19.29 -6.61
C VAL A 50 -9.09 -20.26 -7.37
N PRO A 51 -9.57 -21.45 -7.76
CA PRO A 51 -8.80 -22.34 -8.62
C PRO A 51 -8.63 -21.70 -10.01
N ILE A 52 -7.45 -21.16 -10.29
CA ILE A 52 -7.07 -20.60 -11.59
C ILE A 52 -5.82 -21.33 -12.08
N ASP A 53 -5.88 -21.87 -13.31
CA ASP A 53 -4.80 -22.69 -13.90
C ASP A 53 -3.45 -21.97 -13.94
N TRP A 54 -3.47 -20.65 -14.18
CA TRP A 54 -2.27 -19.82 -14.16
C TRP A 54 -1.52 -19.89 -12.83
N ILE A 55 -2.24 -19.82 -11.71
CA ILE A 55 -1.61 -19.82 -10.37
C ILE A 55 -1.05 -21.20 -10.06
N THR A 56 -1.79 -22.26 -10.38
CA THR A 56 -1.29 -23.63 -10.18
C THR A 56 -0.05 -23.90 -11.03
N ALA A 57 -0.09 -23.54 -12.31
CA ALA A 57 1.04 -23.68 -13.24
C ALA A 57 2.28 -22.88 -12.78
N GLN A 58 2.08 -21.63 -12.34
CA GLN A 58 3.15 -20.80 -11.83
C GLN A 58 3.78 -21.39 -10.57
N LEU A 59 2.98 -21.87 -9.62
CA LEU A 59 3.50 -22.48 -8.39
C LEU A 59 4.26 -23.77 -8.69
N ASP A 60 3.73 -24.61 -9.58
CA ASP A 60 4.39 -25.86 -9.99
C ASP A 60 5.73 -25.58 -10.68
N HIS A 61 5.78 -24.59 -11.59
CA HIS A 61 7.02 -24.13 -12.23
C HIS A 61 8.06 -23.64 -11.21
N LEU A 62 7.61 -22.90 -10.19
CA LEU A 62 8.48 -22.42 -9.10
C LEU A 62 8.82 -23.50 -8.06
N GLY A 63 8.25 -24.70 -8.17
CA GLY A 63 8.46 -25.81 -7.24
C GLY A 63 7.73 -25.66 -5.89
N TYR A 64 6.69 -24.82 -5.84
CA TYR A 64 5.87 -24.64 -4.65
C TYR A 64 4.69 -25.62 -4.61
N PRO A 65 4.32 -26.15 -3.42
CA PRO A 65 3.15 -27.00 -3.28
C PRO A 65 1.85 -26.20 -3.40
N SER A 66 0.78 -26.84 -3.90
CA SER A 66 -0.51 -26.18 -4.18
C SER A 66 -1.18 -25.51 -2.97
N TYR A 67 -1.00 -26.04 -1.76
CA TYR A 67 -1.54 -25.40 -0.54
C TYR A 67 -0.93 -24.01 -0.27
N PHE A 68 0.23 -23.71 -0.87
CA PHE A 68 0.91 -22.43 -0.72
C PHE A 68 0.06 -21.27 -1.27
N ALA A 69 -0.69 -21.50 -2.35
CA ALA A 69 -1.65 -20.53 -2.88
C ALA A 69 -2.65 -20.10 -1.79
N GLY A 70 -3.29 -21.05 -1.12
CA GLY A 70 -4.26 -20.75 -0.06
C GLY A 70 -3.67 -19.94 1.09
N ILE A 71 -2.43 -20.26 1.50
CA ILE A 71 -1.70 -19.50 2.52
C ILE A 71 -1.44 -18.07 2.04
N LEU A 72 -0.89 -17.89 0.84
CA LEU A 72 -0.62 -16.58 0.26
C LEU A 72 -1.89 -15.74 0.14
N GLY A 73 -2.97 -16.34 -0.36
CA GLY A 73 -4.25 -15.67 -0.55
C GLY A 73 -4.81 -15.10 0.76
N VAL A 74 -4.84 -15.91 1.83
CA VAL A 74 -5.28 -15.45 3.16
C VAL A 74 -4.42 -14.30 3.68
N TRP A 75 -3.09 -14.40 3.53
CA TRP A 75 -2.19 -13.32 3.98
C TRP A 75 -2.33 -12.05 3.16
N GLN A 76 -2.60 -12.15 1.86
CA GLN A 76 -2.87 -10.99 1.00
C GLN A 76 -4.18 -10.29 1.38
N VAL A 77 -5.25 -11.04 1.72
CA VAL A 77 -6.49 -10.45 2.28
C VAL A 77 -6.17 -9.67 3.57
N ALA A 78 -5.42 -10.29 4.48
CA ALA A 78 -5.05 -9.67 5.75
C ALA A 78 -4.20 -8.40 5.54
N ALA A 79 -3.25 -8.43 4.61
CA ALA A 79 -2.40 -7.29 4.27
C ALA A 79 -3.21 -6.15 3.64
N ALA A 80 -4.11 -6.44 2.70
CA ALA A 80 -5.00 -5.45 2.08
C ALA A 80 -5.85 -4.73 3.13
N ALA A 81 -6.48 -5.50 4.03
CA ALA A 81 -7.29 -4.96 5.13
C ALA A 81 -6.45 -4.09 6.09
N ALA A 82 -5.26 -4.56 6.48
CA ALA A 82 -4.38 -3.84 7.39
C ALA A 82 -3.87 -2.51 6.81
N ILE A 83 -3.44 -2.51 5.54
CA ILE A 83 -2.89 -1.32 4.86
C ILE A 83 -3.93 -0.21 4.76
N ILE A 84 -5.17 -0.55 4.40
CA ILE A 84 -6.23 0.44 4.19
C ILE A 84 -6.89 0.92 5.50
N ALA A 85 -6.89 0.10 6.56
CA ALA A 85 -7.50 0.43 7.83
C ALA A 85 -6.95 1.74 8.43
N PRO A 86 -7.76 2.69 8.92
CA PRO A 86 -7.27 4.01 9.30
C PRO A 86 -6.46 4.08 10.61
N ARG A 87 -6.51 3.06 11.49
CA ARG A 87 -6.10 3.22 12.91
C ARG A 87 -5.01 2.28 13.43
N PHE A 88 -4.73 1.16 12.75
CA PHE A 88 -3.84 0.11 13.27
C PHE A 88 -2.39 0.28 12.82
N ALA A 89 -1.68 1.25 13.41
CA ALA A 89 -0.34 1.62 12.97
C ALA A 89 0.69 0.46 13.06
N LEU A 90 0.67 -0.36 14.13
CA LEU A 90 1.58 -1.50 14.26
C LEU A 90 1.28 -2.59 13.23
N THR A 91 0.00 -2.96 13.08
CA THR A 91 -0.42 -3.97 12.09
C THR A 91 -0.06 -3.55 10.67
N LYS A 92 -0.08 -2.25 10.35
CA LYS A 92 0.41 -1.74 9.08
C LYS A 92 1.89 -2.00 8.86
N GLU A 93 2.74 -1.80 9.87
CA GLU A 93 4.17 -2.08 9.74
C GLU A 93 4.41 -3.55 9.37
N TRP A 94 3.70 -4.46 10.05
CA TRP A 94 3.75 -5.89 9.74
C TRP A 94 3.20 -6.21 8.36
N ALA A 95 2.11 -5.55 7.93
CA ALA A 95 1.57 -5.73 6.59
C ALA A 95 2.57 -5.28 5.50
N TYR A 96 3.20 -4.11 5.65
CA TYR A 96 4.23 -3.66 4.71
C TYR A 96 5.45 -4.57 4.72
N ALA A 97 5.90 -5.04 5.89
CA ALA A 97 7.00 -6.02 5.98
C ALA A 97 6.63 -7.33 5.27
N GLY A 98 5.42 -7.83 5.47
CA GLY A 98 4.88 -9.00 4.77
C GLY A 98 4.85 -8.81 3.26
N CYS A 99 4.38 -7.66 2.77
CA CYS A 99 4.42 -7.32 1.34
C CYS A 99 5.85 -7.30 0.78
N CYS A 100 6.81 -6.76 1.54
CA CYS A 100 8.21 -6.78 1.14
C CYS A 100 8.73 -8.21 1.01
N PHE A 101 8.43 -9.11 1.97
CA PHE A 101 8.84 -10.51 1.91
C PHE A 101 8.14 -11.29 0.80
N LEU A 102 6.85 -11.04 0.58
CA LEU A 102 6.06 -11.65 -0.49
C LEU A 102 6.69 -11.33 -1.86
N TRP A 103 6.88 -10.05 -2.15
CA TRP A 103 7.33 -9.62 -3.47
C TRP A 103 8.82 -9.84 -3.68
N SER A 104 9.67 -9.70 -2.65
CA SER A 104 11.08 -10.06 -2.77
C SER A 104 11.27 -11.58 -2.92
N GLY A 105 10.47 -12.37 -2.21
CA GLY A 105 10.43 -13.82 -2.36
C GLY A 105 10.06 -14.23 -3.78
N ALA A 106 8.98 -13.68 -4.33
CA ALA A 106 8.56 -13.94 -5.70
C ALA A 106 9.65 -13.58 -6.73
N VAL A 107 10.30 -12.42 -6.58
CA VAL A 107 11.45 -12.04 -7.43
C VAL A 107 12.56 -13.09 -7.34
N TRP A 108 12.94 -13.50 -6.12
CA TRP A 108 14.03 -14.44 -5.93
C TRP A 108 13.71 -15.84 -6.48
N SER A 109 12.46 -16.30 -6.33
CA SER A 109 12.01 -17.59 -6.87
C SER A 109 12.07 -17.62 -8.39
N HIS A 110 11.57 -16.58 -9.06
CA HIS A 110 11.68 -16.46 -10.52
C HIS A 110 13.14 -16.36 -10.99
N LEU A 111 14.00 -15.62 -10.27
CA LEU A 111 15.43 -15.55 -10.59
C LEU A 111 16.12 -16.92 -10.48
N ILE A 112 15.80 -17.70 -9.45
CA ILE A 112 16.34 -19.06 -9.27
C ILE A 112 15.82 -20.01 -10.36
N ALA A 113 14.56 -19.87 -10.76
CA ALA A 113 13.97 -20.64 -11.85
C ALA A 113 14.55 -20.28 -13.24
N GLY A 114 15.34 -19.21 -13.34
CA GLY A 114 15.93 -18.74 -14.60
C GLY A 114 14.93 -17.98 -15.48
N ASP A 115 13.88 -17.43 -14.88
CA ASP A 115 12.81 -16.75 -15.60
C ASP A 115 13.24 -15.41 -16.18
N SER A 116 12.53 -15.01 -17.25
CA SER A 116 12.77 -13.75 -17.93
C SER A 116 12.37 -12.54 -17.07
N PRO A 117 12.92 -11.34 -17.37
CA PRO A 117 12.57 -10.10 -16.66
C PRO A 117 11.09 -9.73 -16.66
N SER A 118 10.29 -10.24 -17.60
CA SER A 118 8.85 -10.00 -17.60
C SER A 118 8.14 -10.70 -16.44
N LEU A 119 8.68 -11.80 -15.90
CA LEU A 119 8.08 -12.54 -14.79
C LEU A 119 8.51 -11.99 -13.43
N TRP A 120 9.82 -11.77 -13.21
CA TRP A 120 10.28 -11.19 -11.93
C TRP A 120 10.15 -9.67 -11.86
N GLY A 121 10.02 -8.96 -12.99
CA GLY A 121 9.86 -7.51 -13.02
C GLY A 121 8.54 -7.03 -12.41
N VAL A 122 7.46 -7.81 -12.59
CA VAL A 122 6.13 -7.51 -12.03
C VAL A 122 6.14 -7.46 -10.50
N PRO A 123 6.54 -8.53 -9.76
CA PRO A 123 6.64 -8.47 -8.31
C PRO A 123 7.67 -7.43 -7.83
N LEU A 124 8.74 -7.17 -8.58
CA LEU A 124 9.69 -6.10 -8.24
C LEU A 124 9.02 -4.72 -8.23
N VAL A 125 8.21 -4.39 -9.24
CA VAL A 125 7.47 -3.12 -9.30
C VAL A 125 6.53 -3.00 -8.09
N PHE A 126 5.80 -4.07 -7.74
CA PHE A 126 4.94 -4.04 -6.57
C PHE A 126 5.73 -3.87 -5.27
N GLY A 127 6.88 -4.54 -5.12
CA GLY A 127 7.81 -4.35 -4.01
C GLY A 127 8.27 -2.90 -3.88
N VAL A 128 8.66 -2.27 -4.99
CA VAL A 128 9.05 -0.85 -5.03
C VAL A 128 7.88 0.06 -4.64
N CYS A 129 6.67 -0.21 -5.14
CA CYS A 129 5.47 0.52 -4.74
C CYS A 129 5.15 0.35 -3.25
N ALA A 130 5.37 -0.84 -2.68
CA ALA A 130 5.20 -1.13 -1.26
C ALA A 130 6.11 -0.23 -0.41
N VAL A 131 7.40 -0.24 -0.73
CA VAL A 131 8.42 0.55 -0.04
C VAL A 131 8.13 2.04 -0.21
N ALA A 132 7.78 2.49 -1.42
CA ALA A 132 7.42 3.88 -1.68
C ALA A 132 6.19 4.30 -0.86
N SER A 133 5.12 3.49 -0.85
CA SER A 133 3.93 3.72 -0.03
C SER A 133 4.28 3.80 1.46
N TRP A 134 5.12 2.89 1.94
CA TRP A 134 5.59 2.86 3.33
C TRP A 134 6.38 4.13 3.71
N VAL A 135 7.36 4.54 2.90
CA VAL A 135 8.20 5.72 3.12
C VAL A 135 7.38 7.02 3.07
N LEU A 136 6.44 7.11 2.13
CA LEU A 136 5.61 8.30 1.91
C LEU A 136 4.43 8.42 2.87
N ARG A 137 4.17 7.38 3.69
CA ARG A 137 3.03 7.30 4.60
C ARG A 137 2.91 8.53 5.52
N PRO A 138 1.76 9.21 5.58
CA PRO A 138 1.51 10.34 6.47
C PRO A 138 1.75 10.05 7.95
N THR A 139 2.18 11.05 8.73
CA THR A 139 2.59 10.91 10.13
C THR A 139 1.44 10.49 11.06
N ASP A 140 0.21 10.88 10.76
CA ASP A 140 -1.02 10.45 11.46
C ASP A 140 -1.28 8.95 11.34
N ARG A 141 -0.64 8.29 10.37
CA ARG A 141 -0.70 6.83 10.16
C ARG A 141 0.52 6.11 10.72
N ARG A 142 1.45 6.81 11.40
CA ARG A 142 2.66 6.25 12.02
C ARG A 142 2.47 6.04 13.51
N LEU A 143 3.24 5.11 14.10
CA LEU A 143 3.24 4.90 15.54
C LEU A 143 3.67 6.21 16.24
N PRO A 144 2.89 6.74 17.21
CA PRO A 144 3.31 7.91 17.97
C PRO A 144 4.53 7.55 18.82
N VAL A 145 5.68 8.17 18.54
CA VAL A 145 6.93 8.00 19.31
C VAL A 145 6.71 8.31 20.81
N THR A 146 5.66 9.06 21.14
CA THR A 146 5.31 9.52 22.49
C THR A 146 4.75 8.43 23.42
N LEU A 147 4.37 7.24 22.92
CA LEU A 147 3.86 6.16 23.77
C LEU A 147 4.95 5.47 24.61
N LEU A 148 6.23 5.74 24.35
CA LEU A 148 7.33 5.29 25.22
C LEU A 148 7.61 6.25 26.39
N HIS A 149 6.91 7.40 26.49
CA HIS A 149 7.28 8.46 27.44
C HIS A 149 6.14 9.01 28.33
N ARG A 150 4.98 8.34 28.44
CA ARG A 150 3.84 8.92 29.20
C ARG A 150 3.23 7.99 30.24
N HIS A 151 3.93 7.85 31.36
CA HIS A 151 3.31 7.71 32.68
C HIS A 151 3.66 8.94 33.53
N ARG A 152 3.06 10.10 33.26
CA ARG A 152 2.90 11.17 34.27
C ARG A 152 1.92 12.26 33.82
N GLY A 153 0.91 12.51 34.64
CA GLY A 153 0.18 13.79 34.71
C GLY A 153 -1.14 13.85 33.95
N SER A 154 -2.22 13.47 34.64
CA SER A 154 -3.62 13.69 34.24
C SER A 154 -4.14 15.01 34.80
N VAL A 155 -4.37 16.03 33.96
CA VAL A 155 -5.33 17.12 34.24
C VAL A 155 -5.89 17.61 32.90
N GLY A 156 -7.20 17.50 32.69
CA GLY A 156 -7.93 18.16 31.61
C GLY A 156 -9.01 17.32 30.91
N ASP A 157 -10.08 16.94 31.62
CA ASP A 157 -11.11 16.02 31.09
C ASP A 157 -12.28 16.72 30.35
N GLU A 158 -12.50 18.03 30.55
CA GLU A 158 -13.70 18.68 30.00
C GLU A 158 -13.54 19.20 28.55
N ARG A 159 -12.33 19.63 28.14
CA ARG A 159 -12.02 19.94 26.72
C ARG A 159 -11.92 18.68 25.85
N ALA A 160 -11.80 17.51 26.47
CA ALA A 160 -11.70 16.24 25.77
C ALA A 160 -13.06 15.74 25.24
N GLN A 161 -14.18 16.09 25.89
CA GLN A 161 -15.52 15.60 25.50
C GLN A 161 -15.97 16.09 24.10
N GLY A 162 -15.82 17.39 23.81
CA GLY A 162 -16.18 17.98 22.51
C GLY A 162 -15.19 17.66 21.37
N SER A 163 -13.95 17.30 21.71
CA SER A 163 -12.96 16.76 20.78
C SER A 163 -13.24 15.29 20.44
N ARG A 164 -13.64 14.49 21.44
CA ARG A 164 -14.02 13.08 21.27
C ARG A 164 -15.20 12.92 20.30
N SER A 165 -16.25 13.74 20.39
CA SER A 165 -17.43 13.63 19.49
C SER A 165 -17.11 13.93 18.01
N ARG A 166 -16.28 14.93 17.72
CA ARG A 166 -15.77 15.18 16.35
C ARG A 166 -14.80 14.08 15.86
N ALA A 167 -13.99 13.53 16.76
CA ALA A 167 -13.09 12.42 16.45
C ALA A 167 -13.82 11.10 16.14
N PHE A 168 -14.98 10.86 16.77
CA PHE A 168 -15.85 9.72 16.46
C PHE A 168 -16.44 9.83 15.05
N GLY A 169 -16.97 10.99 14.65
CA GLY A 169 -17.52 11.21 13.30
C GLY A 169 -16.47 11.13 12.18
N ALA A 170 -15.25 11.61 12.43
CA ALA A 170 -14.13 11.51 11.49
C ALA A 170 -13.65 10.05 11.29
N GLY A 171 -13.76 9.22 12.33
CA GLY A 171 -13.42 7.80 12.26
C GLY A 171 -14.33 7.03 11.31
N HIS A 172 -15.66 7.19 11.43
CA HIS A 172 -16.62 6.45 10.61
C HIS A 172 -16.48 6.75 9.11
N ARG A 173 -16.22 8.02 8.75
CA ARG A 173 -15.99 8.40 7.35
C ARG A 173 -14.70 7.78 6.79
N ALA A 174 -13.63 7.77 7.57
CA ALA A 174 -12.37 7.14 7.16
C ALA A 174 -12.53 5.62 6.96
N TRP A 175 -13.29 4.97 7.84
CA TRP A 175 -13.64 3.55 7.70
C TRP A 175 -14.53 3.28 6.49
N ALA A 176 -15.52 4.13 6.21
CA ALA A 176 -16.38 3.99 5.05
C ALA A 176 -15.59 4.13 3.73
N VAL A 177 -14.67 5.08 3.65
CA VAL A 177 -13.76 5.23 2.48
C VAL A 177 -12.85 4.01 2.36
N ALA A 178 -12.25 3.54 3.46
CA ALA A 178 -11.39 2.36 3.44
C ALA A 178 -12.14 1.11 2.96
N ALA A 179 -13.34 0.88 3.48
CA ALA A 179 -14.21 -0.22 3.08
C ALA A 179 -14.62 -0.08 1.60
N GLY A 180 -15.02 1.11 1.17
CA GLY A 180 -15.38 1.38 -0.23
C GLY A 180 -14.23 1.12 -1.20
N LEU A 181 -13.01 1.55 -0.87
CA LEU A 181 -11.81 1.28 -1.67
C LEU A 181 -11.48 -0.21 -1.72
N LEU A 182 -11.59 -0.90 -0.58
CA LEU A 182 -11.36 -2.34 -0.52
C LEU A 182 -12.37 -3.10 -1.38
N VAL A 183 -13.67 -2.78 -1.25
CA VAL A 183 -14.73 -3.36 -2.07
C VAL A 183 -14.50 -3.06 -3.55
N ALA A 184 -14.12 -1.83 -3.90
CA ALA A 184 -13.82 -1.48 -5.28
C ALA A 184 -12.62 -2.27 -5.83
N ALA A 185 -11.58 -2.50 -5.04
CA ALA A 185 -10.43 -3.31 -5.44
C ALA A 185 -10.81 -4.78 -5.70
N TYR A 186 -11.60 -5.39 -4.80
CA TYR A 186 -12.11 -6.75 -5.01
C TYR A 186 -13.09 -6.84 -6.19
N ALA A 187 -13.99 -5.87 -6.33
CA ALA A 187 -14.90 -5.80 -7.47
C ALA A 187 -14.13 -5.67 -8.78
N PHE A 188 -13.11 -4.81 -8.82
CA PHE A 188 -12.21 -4.69 -9.97
C PHE A 188 -11.55 -6.04 -10.29
N SER A 189 -10.97 -6.72 -9.31
CA SER A 189 -10.35 -8.05 -9.49
C SER A 189 -11.34 -9.09 -10.05
N LEU A 190 -12.54 -9.17 -9.49
CA LEU A 190 -13.55 -10.14 -9.92
C LEU A 190 -14.10 -9.83 -11.32
N LEU A 191 -14.25 -8.55 -11.65
CA LEU A 191 -14.74 -8.11 -12.96
C LEU A 191 -13.70 -8.30 -14.06
N THR A 192 -12.41 -8.23 -13.75
CA THR A 192 -11.34 -8.45 -14.73
C THR A 192 -11.02 -9.92 -14.93
N LEU A 193 -11.40 -10.79 -13.99
CA LEU A 193 -11.09 -12.22 -14.01
C LEU A 193 -11.46 -12.90 -15.34
N PRO A 194 -12.68 -12.74 -15.90
CA PRO A 194 -13.07 -13.40 -17.15
C PRO A 194 -12.24 -12.98 -18.37
N VAL A 195 -11.59 -11.81 -18.29
CA VAL A 195 -10.74 -11.29 -19.36
C VAL A 195 -9.29 -11.73 -19.15
N ILE A 196 -8.82 -11.74 -17.91
CA ILE A 196 -7.42 -12.02 -17.60
C ILE A 196 -7.14 -13.52 -17.59
N GLU A 197 -8.05 -14.35 -17.09
CA GLU A 197 -7.89 -15.80 -17.04
C GLU A 197 -7.50 -16.43 -18.38
N PRO A 198 -8.20 -16.20 -19.51
CA PRO A 198 -7.80 -16.78 -20.80
C PRO A 198 -6.45 -16.25 -21.28
N VAL A 199 -6.15 -14.97 -21.05
CA VAL A 199 -4.85 -14.37 -21.42
C VAL A 199 -3.72 -15.01 -20.64
N MET A 200 -3.93 -15.26 -19.34
CA MET A 200 -2.91 -15.89 -18.50
C MET A 200 -2.78 -17.38 -18.79
N HIS A 201 -3.87 -18.06 -19.14
CA HIS A 201 -3.81 -19.45 -19.61
C HIS A 201 -2.96 -19.55 -20.90
N GLU A 202 -3.21 -18.69 -21.89
CA GLU A 202 -2.38 -18.62 -23.12
C GLU A 202 -0.91 -18.33 -22.80
N ARG A 203 -0.64 -17.40 -21.88
CA ARG A 203 0.73 -17.14 -21.39
C ARG A 203 1.40 -18.36 -20.76
N ALA A 204 0.67 -19.16 -19.99
CA ALA A 204 1.22 -20.38 -19.39
C ALA A 204 1.55 -21.43 -20.46
N VAL A 205 0.73 -21.54 -21.50
CA VAL A 205 1.02 -22.39 -22.66
C VAL A 205 2.25 -21.88 -23.43
N GLU A 206 2.36 -20.56 -23.67
CA GLU A 206 3.55 -19.94 -24.30
C GLU A 206 4.84 -20.21 -23.53
N LEU A 207 4.76 -20.22 -22.19
CA LEU A 207 5.87 -20.51 -21.29
C LEU A 207 6.17 -22.01 -21.16
N GLY A 208 5.32 -22.88 -21.72
CA GLY A 208 5.43 -24.33 -21.63
C GLY A 208 5.10 -24.89 -20.24
N TRP A 209 4.32 -24.16 -19.43
CA TRP A 209 3.87 -24.61 -18.11
C TRP A 209 2.58 -25.43 -18.18
N LEU A 210 1.78 -25.20 -19.23
CA LEU A 210 0.53 -25.93 -19.50
C LEU A 210 0.55 -26.52 -20.91
N ASP A 211 -0.18 -27.61 -21.08
CA ASP A 211 -0.48 -28.17 -22.39
C ASP A 211 -1.51 -27.28 -23.13
N PRO A 212 -1.42 -27.19 -24.48
CA PRO A 212 -2.31 -26.36 -25.31
C PRO A 212 -3.75 -26.90 -25.45
#